data_AF-A0A832MTG7-F1
#
_entry.id   AF-A0A832MTG7-F1
#
_cell.length_a   1.000
_cell.length_b   1.000
_cell.length_c   1.000
_cell.angle_alpha   90.00
_cell.angle_beta   90.00
_cell.angle_gamma   90.00
#
_symmetry.space_group_name_H-M   'P 1'
#
loop_
_entity.id
_entity.type
_entity.pdbx_description
1 polymer ?
#
loop_
_entity_poly.entity_id
_entity_poly.type
_entity_poly.pdbx_seq_one_letter_code
_entity_poly.pdbx_strand_id
1 'polypeptide(L)'
;VNWDETYVPFPYWPPSIHFGKMLSGQSILSKFPLTEHQRIVLERVKDNPFYRDALYLDRLAQVVKTTLGNKTVAIINVHLEAFDKPTRGHQFTYVLSLFKKLASKYPTILLGDFNSPARDKKAVVQRVFNMPSIGNAVFTAKNPINTFDTKKPFERIDYIFYTKNSIEYIDGKVLTQFGEASDHLPIEMRFRLK
;
A
#
# COMPACT_ATOMS: atom_id res chain seq x y z
N VAL A 1 0.07 -0.37 14.70
CA VAL A 1 -1.04 -1.33 14.91
C VAL A 1 -2.27 -0.82 14.17
N ASN A 2 -2.91 -1.68 13.40
CA ASN A 2 -4.16 -1.40 12.69
C ASN A 2 -5.24 -2.46 12.91
N TRP A 3 -4.91 -3.51 13.65
CA TRP A 3 -5.85 -4.48 14.16
C TRP A 3 -5.38 -4.89 15.55
N ASP A 4 -6.20 -4.70 16.57
CA ASP A 4 -5.93 -5.14 17.94
C ASP A 4 -7.23 -5.70 18.51
N GLU A 5 -7.51 -6.95 18.18
CA GLU A 5 -8.73 -7.65 18.59
C GLU A 5 -8.38 -8.78 19.53
N THR A 6 -9.18 -8.98 20.57
CA THR A 6 -9.01 -10.12 21.49
C THR A 6 -9.39 -11.45 20.84
N TYR A 7 -10.23 -11.41 19.80
CA TYR A 7 -10.76 -12.56 19.10
C TYR A 7 -11.35 -12.13 17.75
N VAL A 8 -11.12 -12.91 16.70
CA VAL A 8 -11.73 -12.67 15.39
C VAL A 8 -12.45 -13.94 14.94
N PRO A 9 -13.79 -13.91 14.73
CA PRO A 9 -14.59 -15.06 14.35
C PRO A 9 -14.42 -15.40 12.85
N PHE A 10 -13.18 -15.67 12.45
CA PHE A 10 -12.80 -16.02 11.08
C PHE A 10 -11.68 -17.08 11.11
N PRO A 11 -11.68 -18.06 10.19
CA PRO A 11 -12.68 -18.34 9.14
C PRO A 11 -14.05 -18.68 9.73
N TYR A 12 -15.16 -18.28 9.11
CA TYR A 12 -16.51 -18.35 9.72
C TYR A 12 -16.93 -19.73 10.28
N TRP A 13 -16.34 -20.82 9.79
CA TRP A 13 -16.53 -22.17 10.30
C TRP A 13 -15.32 -23.05 9.91
N PRO A 14 -14.90 -24.02 10.75
CA PRO A 14 -15.38 -24.28 12.11
C PRO A 14 -14.81 -23.31 13.16
N PRO A 15 -15.52 -23.06 14.29
CA PRO A 15 -15.05 -22.18 15.36
C PRO A 15 -13.70 -22.58 15.96
N SER A 16 -13.35 -23.86 15.85
CA SER A 16 -12.08 -24.42 16.32
C SER A 16 -10.85 -23.87 15.60
N ILE A 17 -11.02 -23.18 14.46
CA ILE A 17 -9.93 -22.54 13.71
C ILE A 17 -10.05 -21.02 13.66
N HIS A 18 -10.94 -20.43 14.48
CA HIS A 18 -11.04 -18.98 14.58
C HIS A 18 -9.73 -18.39 15.10
N PHE A 19 -9.39 -17.21 14.61
CA PHE A 19 -8.26 -16.47 15.16
C PHE A 19 -8.55 -16.02 16.60
N GLY A 20 -7.60 -16.30 17.50
CA GLY A 20 -7.61 -15.78 18.87
C GLY A 20 -7.24 -14.29 18.91
N LYS A 21 -6.41 -13.88 19.87
CA LYS A 21 -5.89 -12.51 19.91
C LYS A 21 -5.15 -12.19 18.61
N MET A 22 -5.58 -11.15 17.93
CA MET A 22 -5.00 -10.65 16.70
C MET A 22 -4.38 -9.29 16.93
N LEU A 23 -3.07 -9.21 16.73
CA LEU A 23 -2.32 -7.95 16.71
C LEU A 23 -1.64 -7.82 15.35
N SER A 24 -2.07 -6.83 14.56
CA SER A 24 -1.55 -6.58 13.22
C SER A 24 -1.19 -5.11 13.00
N GLY A 25 -0.30 -4.86 12.05
CA GLY A 25 0.20 -3.54 11.75
C GLY A 25 0.83 -3.45 10.36
N GLN A 26 0.88 -2.22 9.85
CA GLN A 26 1.77 -1.86 8.76
C GLN A 26 3.13 -1.43 9.33
N SER A 27 4.21 -1.85 8.67
CA SER A 27 5.58 -1.55 9.08
C SER A 27 6.45 -1.10 7.91
N ILE A 28 7.42 -0.24 8.21
CA ILE A 28 8.53 0.09 7.32
C ILE A 28 9.82 -0.37 8.01
N LEU A 29 10.59 -1.19 7.31
CA LEU A 29 11.89 -1.70 7.75
C LEU A 29 12.99 -0.95 7.00
N SER A 30 14.03 -0.52 7.70
CA SER A 30 15.07 0.32 7.11
C SER A 30 16.45 0.07 7.73
N LYS A 31 17.49 0.13 6.89
CA LYS A 31 18.89 0.19 7.34
C LYS A 31 19.32 1.61 7.75
N PHE A 32 18.49 2.60 7.45
CA PHE A 32 18.70 4.02 7.77
C PHE A 32 17.76 4.45 8.89
N PRO A 33 18.18 5.39 9.77
CA PRO A 33 17.30 5.92 10.80
C PRO A 33 16.01 6.50 10.23
N LEU A 34 14.88 6.02 10.76
CA LEU A 34 13.56 6.54 10.44
C LEU A 34 13.20 7.66 11.41
N THR A 35 12.73 8.78 10.87
CA THR A 35 12.30 9.95 11.63
C THR A 35 10.89 10.37 11.24
N GLU A 36 10.27 11.22 12.07
CA GLU A 36 8.95 11.82 11.82
C GLU A 36 7.87 10.79 11.46
N HIS A 37 7.86 9.64 12.14
CA HIS A 37 6.86 8.61 11.92
C HIS A 37 5.46 9.13 12.28
N GLN A 38 4.53 9.03 11.33
CA GLN A 38 3.13 9.36 11.51
C GLN A 38 2.26 8.17 11.12
N ARG A 39 1.34 7.80 12.01
CA ARG A 39 0.26 6.85 11.75
C ARG A 39 -1.02 7.64 11.49
N ILE A 40 -1.49 7.63 10.26
CA ILE A 40 -2.73 8.29 9.87
C ILE A 40 -3.80 7.22 9.63
N VAL A 41 -4.84 7.22 10.45
CA VAL A 41 -6.02 6.36 10.24
C VAL A 41 -6.86 6.96 9.13
N LEU A 42 -7.20 6.16 8.13
CA LEU A 42 -8.01 6.55 6.99
C LEU A 42 -9.50 6.31 7.28
N GLU A 43 -10.36 6.95 6.50
CA GLU A 43 -11.82 6.85 6.65
C GLU A 43 -12.30 5.39 6.66
N ARG A 44 -13.16 5.03 7.63
CA ARG A 44 -13.86 3.75 7.69
C ARG A 44 -15.10 3.76 6.81
N VAL A 45 -15.64 2.58 6.50
CA VAL A 45 -16.91 2.44 5.78
C VAL A 45 -18.05 2.96 6.66
N LYS A 46 -18.74 4.02 6.23
CA LYS A 46 -19.74 4.74 7.06
C LYS A 46 -20.93 3.87 7.45
N ASP A 47 -21.42 3.05 6.53
CA ASP A 47 -22.65 2.28 6.70
C ASP A 47 -22.39 0.86 7.22
N ASN A 48 -21.23 0.62 7.82
CA ASN A 48 -20.92 -0.68 8.40
C ASN A 48 -21.82 -0.95 9.62
N PRO A 49 -22.49 -2.11 9.69
CA PRO A 49 -23.16 -2.53 10.92
C PRO A 49 -22.17 -2.59 12.08
N PHE A 50 -22.63 -2.24 13.29
CA PHE A 50 -21.76 -2.13 14.48
C PHE A 50 -20.89 -3.37 14.73
N TYR A 51 -21.41 -4.57 14.48
CA TYR A 51 -20.69 -5.83 14.69
C TYR A 51 -19.58 -6.07 13.66
N ARG A 52 -19.71 -5.51 12.44
CA ARG A 52 -18.62 -5.53 11.44
C ARG A 52 -17.60 -4.45 11.73
N ASP A 53 -18.06 -3.28 12.16
CA ASP A 53 -17.19 -2.16 12.50
C ASP A 53 -16.31 -2.44 13.73
N ALA A 54 -16.84 -3.21 14.69
CA ALA A 54 -16.12 -3.68 15.86
C ALA A 54 -14.91 -4.57 15.52
N LEU A 55 -14.93 -5.25 14.37
CA LEU A 55 -13.84 -6.12 13.90
C LEU A 55 -13.11 -5.53 12.69
N TYR A 56 -13.40 -4.27 12.34
CA TYR A 56 -12.92 -3.66 11.11
C TYR A 56 -11.44 -3.33 11.20
N LEU A 57 -10.67 -3.91 10.28
CA LEU A 57 -9.26 -3.62 10.09
C LEU A 57 -9.08 -2.15 9.68
N ASP A 58 -8.50 -1.33 10.57
CA ASP A 58 -8.20 0.05 10.25
C ASP A 58 -7.26 0.13 9.04
N ARG A 59 -7.60 1.01 8.09
CA ARG A 59 -6.77 1.32 6.94
C ARG A 59 -5.86 2.47 7.31
N LEU A 60 -4.55 2.33 7.10
CA LEU A 60 -3.59 3.37 7.48
C LEU A 60 -2.80 3.88 6.28
N ALA A 61 -2.45 5.16 6.37
CA ALA A 61 -1.27 5.71 5.71
C ALA A 61 -0.18 5.90 6.77
N GLN A 62 0.89 5.11 6.64
CA GLN A 62 2.09 5.23 7.46
C GLN A 62 3.10 6.12 6.75
N VAL A 63 3.47 7.23 7.36
CA VAL A 63 4.47 8.16 6.81
C VAL A 63 5.72 8.10 7.66
N VAL A 64 6.88 8.01 7.02
CA VAL A 64 8.19 8.19 7.66
C VAL A 64 9.07 9.03 6.77
N LYS A 65 10.14 9.58 7.35
CA LYS A 65 11.25 10.13 6.59
C LYS A 65 12.52 9.38 6.92
N THR A 66 13.45 9.40 5.98
CA THR A 66 14.80 8.89 6.17
C THR A 66 15.78 9.75 5.38
N THR A 67 17.04 9.80 5.81
CA THR A 67 18.09 10.48 5.06
C THR A 67 18.86 9.46 4.24
N LEU A 68 18.91 9.65 2.92
CA LEU A 68 19.74 8.86 2.00
C LEU A 68 20.78 9.80 1.39
N GLY A 69 22.05 9.60 1.72
CA GLY A 69 23.11 10.55 1.39
C GLY A 69 22.86 11.90 2.09
N ASN A 70 22.72 12.97 1.32
CA ASN A 70 22.41 14.32 1.81
C ASN A 70 20.94 14.74 1.58
N LYS A 71 20.06 13.82 1.20
CA LYS A 71 18.66 14.12 0.88
C LYS A 71 17.72 13.42 1.86
N THR A 72 16.77 14.18 2.39
CA THR A 72 15.64 13.62 3.14
C THR A 72 14.62 13.06 2.15
N VAL A 73 14.29 11.78 2.28
CA VAL A 73 13.30 11.07 1.47
C VAL A 73 12.08 10.78 2.32
N ALA A 74 10.90 11.09 1.79
CA ALA A 74 9.63 10.76 2.42
C ALA A 74 9.10 9.42 1.87
N ILE A 75 8.60 8.57 2.75
CA ILE A 75 8.04 7.26 2.40
C ILE A 75 6.63 7.18 2.98
N ILE A 76 5.66 6.83 2.13
CA ILE A 76 4.28 6.57 2.52
C ILE A 76 3.98 5.10 2.21
N ASN A 77 3.63 4.32 3.23
CA ASN A 77 3.13 2.96 3.10
C ASN A 77 1.62 2.94 3.34
N VAL A 78 0.85 2.31 2.45
CA VAL A 78 -0.62 2.26 2.54
C VAL A 78 -1.16 0.83 2.47
N HIS A 79 -2.32 0.65 3.07
CA HIS A 79 -3.18 -0.50 2.84
C HIS A 79 -4.61 0.04 2.75
N LEU A 80 -5.11 0.24 1.53
CA LEU A 80 -6.42 0.85 1.29
C LEU A 80 -7.56 -0.15 1.48
N GLU A 81 -8.77 0.36 1.61
CA GLU A 81 -9.99 -0.42 1.79
C GLU A 81 -10.17 -1.44 0.64
N ALA A 82 -10.45 -2.71 0.99
CA ALA A 82 -10.50 -3.82 0.02
C ALA A 82 -11.82 -3.94 -0.75
N PHE A 83 -12.96 -3.74 -0.10
CA PHE A 83 -14.27 -4.15 -0.61
C PHE A 83 -15.16 -2.97 -1.04
N ASP A 84 -15.31 -1.95 -0.20
CA ASP A 84 -16.05 -0.72 -0.44
C ASP A 84 -15.30 0.30 -1.34
N LYS A 85 -15.63 0.25 -2.64
CA LYS A 85 -15.04 1.15 -3.65
C LYS A 85 -15.19 2.65 -3.34
N PRO A 86 -16.35 3.16 -2.85
CA PRO A 86 -16.49 4.56 -2.48
C PRO A 86 -15.50 5.00 -1.39
N THR A 87 -15.42 4.25 -0.29
CA THR A 87 -14.46 4.51 0.81
C THR A 87 -13.04 4.47 0.29
N ARG A 88 -12.66 3.45 -0.48
CA ARG A 88 -11.33 3.39 -1.12
C ARG A 88 -11.03 4.63 -1.98
N GLY A 89 -12.04 5.18 -2.67
CA GLY A 89 -11.93 6.42 -3.44
C GLY A 89 -11.60 7.66 -2.59
N HIS A 90 -12.25 7.81 -1.44
CA HIS A 90 -11.94 8.89 -0.51
C HIS A 90 -10.55 8.73 0.12
N GLN A 91 -10.23 7.51 0.58
CA GLN A 91 -8.91 7.18 1.11
C GLN A 91 -7.80 7.47 0.10
N PHE A 92 -7.97 7.04 -1.15
CA PHE A 92 -7.02 7.31 -2.22
C PHE A 92 -6.86 8.82 -2.48
N THR A 93 -7.95 9.58 -2.45
CA THR A 93 -7.91 11.04 -2.63
C THR A 93 -7.11 11.71 -1.53
N TYR A 94 -7.32 11.31 -0.28
CA TYR A 94 -6.54 11.76 0.87
C TYR A 94 -5.04 11.42 0.71
N VAL A 95 -4.73 10.15 0.43
CA VAL A 95 -3.33 9.68 0.24
C VAL A 95 -2.65 10.43 -0.90
N LEU A 96 -3.33 10.67 -2.01
CA LEU A 96 -2.76 11.39 -3.14
C LEU A 96 -2.48 12.86 -2.80
N SER A 97 -3.32 13.50 -1.98
CA SER A 97 -3.07 14.85 -1.47
C SER A 97 -1.83 14.90 -0.56
N LEU A 98 -1.70 13.90 0.33
CA LEU A 98 -0.55 13.73 1.23
C LEU A 98 0.74 13.51 0.43
N PHE A 99 0.70 12.62 -0.56
CA PHE A 99 1.82 12.37 -1.48
C PHE A 99 2.25 13.66 -2.19
N LYS A 100 1.31 14.42 -2.76
CA LYS A 100 1.62 15.70 -3.43
C LYS A 100 2.24 16.72 -2.48
N LYS A 101 1.74 16.81 -1.24
CA LYS A 101 2.27 17.71 -0.20
C LYS A 101 3.72 17.37 0.18
N LEU A 102 4.08 16.09 0.24
CA LEU A 102 5.45 15.65 0.52
C LEU A 102 6.35 15.79 -0.72
N ALA A 103 5.83 15.44 -1.90
CA ALA A 103 6.53 15.51 -3.18
C ALA A 103 6.97 16.94 -3.56
N SER A 104 6.29 17.98 -3.05
CA SER A 104 6.72 19.38 -3.25
C SER A 104 7.93 19.77 -2.39
N LYS A 105 8.31 18.96 -1.40
CA LYS A 105 9.39 19.25 -0.45
C LYS A 105 10.53 18.23 -0.49
N TYR A 106 10.22 16.97 -0.81
CA TYR A 106 11.14 15.85 -0.69
C TYR A 106 10.99 14.88 -1.88
N PRO A 107 12.06 14.18 -2.30
CA PRO A 107 11.91 12.91 -2.99
C PRO A 107 10.96 12.02 -2.21
N THR A 108 9.90 11.55 -2.86
CA THR A 108 8.82 10.84 -2.16
C THR A 108 8.52 9.52 -2.85
N ILE A 109 8.40 8.46 -2.05
CA ILE A 109 7.95 7.14 -2.46
C ILE A 109 6.61 6.87 -1.79
N LEU A 110 5.62 6.43 -2.56
CA LEU A 110 4.32 5.97 -2.10
C LEU A 110 4.16 4.50 -2.51
N LEU A 111 3.98 3.61 -1.55
CA LEU A 111 3.93 2.17 -1.80
C LEU A 111 2.90 1.46 -0.93
N GLY A 112 2.60 0.20 -1.27
CA GLY A 112 1.77 -0.69 -0.47
C GLY A 112 0.66 -1.34 -1.28
N ASP A 113 -0.33 -1.88 -0.58
CA ASP A 113 -1.52 -2.48 -1.16
C ASP A 113 -2.63 -1.43 -1.34
N PHE A 114 -2.99 -1.18 -2.58
CA PHE A 114 -4.02 -0.21 -2.91
C PHE A 114 -5.41 -0.83 -3.03
N ASN A 115 -5.53 -2.16 -3.03
CA ASN A 115 -6.77 -2.90 -3.33
C ASN A 115 -7.48 -2.35 -4.59
N SER A 116 -6.68 -1.87 -5.55
CA SER A 116 -7.13 -1.13 -6.72
C SER A 116 -6.60 -1.80 -7.97
N PRO A 117 -7.44 -2.55 -8.72
CA PRO A 117 -6.98 -3.38 -9.82
C PRO A 117 -6.42 -2.59 -10.99
N ALA A 118 -5.22 -2.97 -11.46
CA ALA A 118 -4.54 -2.31 -12.58
C ALA A 118 -5.32 -2.33 -13.90
N ARG A 119 -6.10 -3.38 -14.14
CA ARG A 119 -6.83 -3.58 -15.40
C ARG A 119 -8.23 -2.96 -15.40
N ASP A 120 -8.76 -2.58 -14.24
CA ASP A 120 -10.01 -1.85 -14.16
C ASP A 120 -9.75 -0.36 -14.47
N LYS A 121 -10.25 0.09 -15.62
CA LYS A 121 -10.11 1.48 -16.10
C LYS A 121 -10.83 2.49 -15.20
N LYS A 122 -11.76 2.06 -14.35
CA LYS A 122 -12.46 2.89 -13.37
C LYS A 122 -11.80 2.86 -11.99
N ALA A 123 -10.77 2.04 -11.79
CA ALA A 123 -10.10 1.94 -10.51
C ALA A 123 -9.35 3.22 -10.14
N VAL A 124 -9.27 3.51 -8.84
CA VAL A 124 -8.71 4.77 -8.32
C VAL A 124 -7.25 4.96 -8.70
N VAL A 125 -6.48 3.87 -8.79
CA VAL A 125 -5.06 3.87 -9.15
C VAL A 125 -4.79 4.45 -10.56
N GLN A 126 -5.75 4.37 -11.47
CA GLN A 126 -5.62 4.91 -12.84
C GLN A 126 -5.30 6.41 -12.83
N ARG A 127 -5.77 7.13 -11.81
CA ARG A 127 -5.48 8.57 -11.64
C ARG A 127 -3.99 8.86 -11.51
N VAL A 128 -3.21 7.97 -10.88
CA VAL A 128 -1.77 8.17 -10.67
C VAL A 128 -0.95 7.76 -11.90
N PHE A 129 -1.36 6.73 -12.64
CA PHE A 129 -0.68 6.33 -13.87
C PHE A 129 -0.68 7.43 -14.94
N ASN A 130 -1.69 8.30 -14.93
CA ASN A 130 -1.81 9.42 -15.85
C ASN A 130 -1.04 10.68 -15.42
N MET A 131 -0.32 10.66 -14.29
CA MET A 131 0.45 11.81 -13.81
C MET A 131 1.89 11.79 -14.35
N PRO A 132 2.29 12.73 -15.24
CA PRO A 132 3.58 12.66 -15.92
C PRO A 132 4.78 12.76 -14.97
N SER A 133 4.63 13.50 -13.85
CA SER A 133 5.66 13.68 -12.83
C SER A 133 5.82 12.48 -11.88
N ILE A 134 4.93 11.48 -11.96
CA ILE A 134 4.95 10.29 -11.10
C ILE A 134 5.39 9.09 -11.92
N GLY A 135 6.35 8.35 -11.38
CA GLY A 135 6.80 7.06 -11.89
C GLY A 135 6.13 5.93 -11.13
N ASN A 136 6.11 4.77 -11.77
CA ASN A 136 5.67 3.52 -11.17
C ASN A 136 6.75 2.46 -11.41
N ALA A 137 6.97 1.60 -10.42
CA ALA A 137 7.93 0.51 -10.53
C ALA A 137 7.25 -0.75 -11.08
N VAL A 138 7.97 -1.50 -11.93
CA VAL A 138 7.58 -2.85 -12.35
C VAL A 138 6.15 -2.92 -12.91
N PHE A 139 5.77 -1.93 -13.71
CA PHE A 139 4.42 -1.82 -14.24
C PHE A 139 4.43 -1.42 -15.72
N THR A 140 3.59 -2.11 -16.51
CA THR A 140 3.30 -1.73 -17.89
C THR A 140 1.79 -1.80 -18.10
N ALA A 141 1.21 -0.79 -18.76
CA ALA A 141 -0.24 -0.74 -18.96
C ALA A 141 -0.76 -1.89 -19.84
N LYS A 142 0.05 -2.37 -20.79
CA LYS A 142 -0.33 -3.45 -21.72
C LYS A 142 -0.37 -4.81 -21.03
N ASN A 143 0.58 -5.10 -20.16
CA ASN A 143 0.65 -6.38 -19.46
C ASN A 143 1.19 -6.21 -18.03
N PRO A 144 0.37 -5.72 -17.08
CA PRO A 144 0.80 -5.58 -15.70
C PRO A 144 1.00 -6.95 -15.07
N ILE A 145 2.19 -7.20 -14.52
CA ILE A 145 2.47 -8.42 -13.75
C ILE A 145 1.60 -8.39 -12.49
N ASN A 146 0.87 -9.47 -12.24
CA ASN A 146 -0.02 -9.64 -11.09
C ASN A 146 0.77 -9.85 -9.81
N THR A 147 0.20 -9.40 -8.70
CA THR A 147 0.76 -9.53 -7.35
C THR A 147 -0.15 -10.31 -6.41
N PHE A 148 -1.41 -10.54 -6.78
CA PHE A 148 -2.39 -11.28 -5.98
C PHE A 148 -3.19 -12.23 -6.89
N ASP A 149 -3.59 -13.43 -6.47
CA ASP A 149 -3.09 -14.22 -5.35
C ASP A 149 -1.77 -14.93 -5.75
N THR A 150 -0.81 -15.04 -4.85
CA THR A 150 0.51 -15.65 -5.11
C THR A 150 0.46 -17.05 -5.72
N LYS A 151 -0.50 -17.91 -5.36
CA LYS A 151 -0.62 -19.27 -5.90
C LYS A 151 -0.97 -19.28 -7.38
N LYS A 152 -1.81 -18.35 -7.82
CA LYS A 152 -2.21 -18.17 -9.22
C LYS A 152 -2.49 -16.68 -9.50
N PRO A 153 -1.44 -15.86 -9.71
CA PRO A 153 -1.58 -14.41 -9.76
C PRO A 153 -2.55 -13.96 -10.85
N PHE A 154 -3.64 -13.31 -10.46
CA PHE A 154 -4.73 -12.90 -11.34
C PHE A 154 -4.97 -11.38 -11.34
N GLU A 155 -4.49 -10.68 -10.31
CA GLU A 155 -4.69 -9.24 -10.15
C GLU A 155 -3.41 -8.51 -9.72
N ARG A 156 -3.26 -7.27 -10.17
CA ARG A 156 -2.21 -6.33 -9.72
C ARG A 156 -2.89 -5.27 -8.86
N ILE A 157 -2.56 -5.26 -7.57
CA ILE A 157 -3.12 -4.32 -6.56
C ILE A 157 -2.07 -3.66 -5.68
N ASP A 158 -0.84 -4.18 -5.71
CA ASP A 158 0.32 -3.61 -5.01
C ASP A 158 1.11 -2.70 -5.94
N TYR A 159 1.58 -1.57 -5.43
CA TYR A 159 2.30 -0.59 -6.25
C TYR A 159 3.43 0.10 -5.50
N ILE A 160 4.40 0.58 -6.27
CA ILE A 160 5.41 1.55 -5.83
C ILE A 160 5.35 2.72 -6.81
N PHE A 161 5.02 3.89 -6.29
CA PHE A 161 5.01 5.17 -6.98
C PHE A 161 6.11 6.08 -6.45
N TYR A 162 6.70 6.90 -7.32
CA TYR A 162 7.80 7.79 -6.94
C TYR A 162 7.82 9.08 -7.74
N THR A 163 8.47 10.12 -7.21
CA THR A 163 8.64 11.43 -7.86
C THR A 163 9.75 11.40 -8.92
N LYS A 164 9.41 11.42 -10.22
CA LYS A 164 10.41 11.29 -11.32
C LYS A 164 11.43 12.42 -11.40
N ASN A 165 11.10 13.61 -10.91
CA ASN A 165 12.01 14.76 -10.92
C ASN A 165 13.17 14.60 -9.94
N SER A 166 13.05 13.74 -8.92
CA SER A 166 14.05 13.55 -7.87
C SER A 166 14.49 12.10 -7.68
N ILE A 167 13.77 11.14 -8.23
CA ILE A 167 14.07 9.71 -8.18
C ILE A 167 14.18 9.18 -9.61
N GLU A 168 15.30 8.51 -9.89
CA GLU A 168 15.55 7.77 -11.11
C GLU A 168 15.34 6.28 -10.85
N TYR A 169 14.46 5.66 -11.64
CA TYR A 169 14.25 4.22 -11.62
C TYR A 169 15.35 3.51 -12.40
N ILE A 170 16.00 2.53 -11.75
CA ILE A 170 17.10 1.76 -12.34
C ILE A 170 16.58 0.42 -12.86
N ASP A 171 15.90 -0.33 -12.00
CA ASP A 171 15.34 -1.65 -12.33
C ASP A 171 14.32 -2.08 -11.26
N GLY A 172 13.60 -3.17 -11.50
CA GLY A 172 12.68 -3.76 -10.54
C GLY A 172 11.98 -4.99 -11.08
N LYS A 173 11.45 -5.80 -10.17
CA LYS A 173 10.78 -7.07 -10.48
C LYS A 173 9.73 -7.42 -9.44
N VAL A 174 8.78 -8.27 -9.84
CA VAL A 174 7.90 -8.97 -8.90
C VAL A 174 8.64 -10.23 -8.45
N LEU A 175 8.78 -10.43 -7.14
CA LEU A 175 9.62 -11.48 -6.54
C LEU A 175 8.84 -12.78 -6.37
N THR A 176 8.84 -13.63 -7.39
CA THR A 176 8.12 -14.92 -7.39
C THR A 176 8.87 -16.03 -6.65
N GLN A 177 10.16 -15.85 -6.35
CA GLN A 177 10.99 -16.87 -5.72
C GLN A 177 10.57 -17.22 -4.27
N PHE A 178 9.71 -16.41 -3.65
CA PHE A 178 9.24 -16.63 -2.28
C PHE A 178 8.06 -17.60 -2.18
N GLY A 179 7.53 -18.10 -3.31
CA GLY A 179 6.38 -19.00 -3.32
C GLY A 179 5.20 -18.43 -2.52
N GLU A 180 4.41 -19.28 -1.89
CA GLU A 180 3.21 -18.91 -1.10
C GLU A 180 3.55 -18.45 0.33
N ALA A 181 4.70 -17.81 0.56
CA ALA A 181 5.04 -17.22 1.87
C ALA A 181 4.07 -16.09 2.30
N SER A 182 3.34 -15.54 1.33
CA SER A 182 2.27 -14.55 1.47
C SER A 182 1.27 -14.77 0.34
N ASP A 183 0.02 -14.37 0.53
CA ASP A 183 -1.00 -14.30 -0.53
C ASP A 183 -0.71 -13.19 -1.55
N HIS A 184 0.21 -12.28 -1.24
CA HIS A 184 0.75 -11.27 -2.16
C HIS A 184 2.23 -11.50 -2.52
N LEU A 185 2.57 -11.29 -3.79
CA LEU A 185 3.94 -11.28 -4.30
C LEU A 185 4.63 -9.92 -4.04
N PRO A 186 5.86 -9.90 -3.48
CA PRO A 186 6.58 -8.66 -3.25
C PRO A 186 6.98 -7.94 -4.54
N ILE A 187 6.98 -6.60 -4.52
CA ILE A 187 7.54 -5.76 -5.58
C ILE A 187 8.87 -5.18 -5.12
N GLU A 188 9.91 -5.35 -5.94
CA GLU A 188 11.22 -4.74 -5.76
C GLU A 188 11.39 -3.54 -6.70
N MET A 189 11.93 -2.44 -6.16
CA MET A 189 12.39 -1.31 -6.95
C MET A 189 13.83 -0.96 -6.55
N ARG A 190 14.72 -0.93 -7.54
CA ARG A 190 16.04 -0.31 -7.45
C ARG A 190 15.98 1.09 -8.05
N PHE A 191 16.50 2.06 -7.31
CA PHE A 191 16.48 3.46 -7.72
C PHE A 191 17.74 4.19 -7.31
N ARG A 192 17.93 5.38 -7.89
CA ARG A 192 18.94 6.35 -7.51
C ARG A 192 18.27 7.71 -7.27
N LEU A 193 18.77 8.46 -6.29
CA LEU A 193 18.36 9.86 -6.12
C LEU A 193 19.10 10.72 -7.15
N LYS A 194 18.35 11.62 -7.80
CA LYS A 194 18.91 12.65 -8.67
C LYS A 194 19.51 13.79 -7.87
#